data_AF-A0A8H2VEL6-F1
#
_entry.id   AF-A0A8H2VEL6-F1
#
_cell.length_a   1.000
_cell.length_b   1.000
_cell.length_c   1.000
_cell.angle_alpha   90.00
_cell.angle_beta   90.00
_cell.angle_gamma   90.00
#
_symmetry.space_group_name_H-M   'P 1'
#
loop_
_entity.id
_entity.type
_entity.pdbx_description
1 polymer ?
#
loop_
_entity_poly.entity_id
_entity_poly.type
_entity_poly.pdbx_seq_one_letter_code
_entity_poly.pdbx_strand_id
1 'polypeptide(L)'
;MGRYSVKRYKTKRRTKDLDLIYDDLSSQDKIQKLLNQPLDETKAGLGQHYCIHCAKYCETAMALKTHLKTKVHKRRVKELKGVPYTQEVANAAAGVNLNKFLNRVEQIKNSVGPSKDNNEVLLKDHLDVTLKDIKSTEPALPWADGQQETNENNAENNQTPQVENATNGTFMG
;
A
#
# COMPACT_ATOMS: atom_id res chain seq x y z
N MET A 1 5.62 -36.33 -7.82
CA MET A 1 5.25 -34.90 -7.64
C MET A 1 3.97 -34.82 -6.80
N GLY A 2 3.97 -34.12 -5.66
CA GLY A 2 2.83 -34.11 -4.74
C GLY A 2 1.62 -33.29 -5.20
N ARG A 3 0.44 -33.52 -4.59
CA ARG A 3 -0.81 -32.81 -4.92
C ARG A 3 -0.68 -31.28 -4.83
N TYR A 4 0.08 -30.76 -3.86
CA TYR A 4 0.21 -29.33 -3.64
C TYR A 4 0.88 -28.59 -4.82
N SER A 5 2.02 -29.08 -5.30
CA SER A 5 2.73 -28.44 -6.41
C SER A 5 1.94 -28.51 -7.71
N VAL A 6 1.33 -29.66 -8.00
CA VAL A 6 0.46 -29.86 -9.17
C VAL A 6 -0.81 -29.01 -9.09
N LYS A 7 -1.35 -28.72 -7.90
CA LYS A 7 -2.55 -27.87 -7.76
C LYS A 7 -2.21 -26.37 -7.83
N ARG A 8 -1.06 -25.96 -7.31
CA ARG A 8 -0.68 -24.54 -7.16
C ARG A 8 0.01 -23.96 -8.40
N TYR A 9 0.96 -24.67 -8.99
CA TYR A 9 1.85 -24.15 -10.04
C TYR A 9 1.44 -24.54 -11.46
N LYS A 10 0.15 -24.83 -11.69
CA LYS A 10 -0.37 -25.06 -13.06
C LYS A 10 -0.39 -23.76 -13.86
N THR A 11 -0.26 -23.87 -15.18
CA THR A 11 -0.33 -22.77 -16.14
C THR A 11 -1.57 -21.88 -15.95
N LYS A 12 -2.74 -22.47 -15.69
CA LYS A 12 -3.99 -21.73 -15.41
C LYS A 12 -3.98 -20.87 -14.13
N ARG A 13 -2.95 -20.96 -13.29
CA ARG A 13 -2.76 -20.20 -12.05
C ARG A 13 -1.39 -19.50 -12.02
N ARG A 14 -0.80 -19.28 -13.19
CA ARG A 14 0.49 -18.62 -13.33
C ARG A 14 0.38 -17.18 -12.85
N THR A 15 1.32 -16.78 -11.98
CA THR A 15 1.48 -15.39 -11.55
C THR A 15 2.39 -14.65 -12.53
N LYS A 16 2.31 -13.32 -12.54
CA LYS A 16 3.27 -12.49 -13.30
C LYS A 16 4.72 -12.82 -12.91
N ASP A 17 5.57 -12.97 -13.91
CA ASP A 17 6.99 -13.29 -13.74
C ASP A 17 7.77 -12.08 -13.20
N LEU A 18 8.89 -12.33 -12.51
CA LEU A 18 9.62 -11.29 -11.76
C LEU A 18 10.35 -10.29 -12.66
N ASP A 19 10.83 -10.74 -13.82
CA ASP A 19 11.43 -9.91 -14.86
C ASP A 19 10.44 -8.87 -15.41
N LEU A 20 9.20 -9.28 -15.68
CA LEU A 20 8.14 -8.36 -16.11
C LEU A 20 7.80 -7.32 -15.04
N ILE A 21 7.82 -7.70 -13.77
CA ILE A 21 7.59 -6.77 -12.66
C ILE A 21 8.77 -5.79 -12.51
N TYR A 22 10.00 -6.28 -12.71
CA TYR A 22 11.18 -5.43 -12.71
C TYR A 22 11.10 -4.35 -13.81
N ASP A 23 10.64 -4.73 -15.00
CA ASP A 23 10.46 -3.82 -16.13
C ASP A 23 9.29 -2.84 -15.97
N ASP A 24 8.30 -3.16 -15.14
CA ASP A 24 7.26 -2.22 -14.76
C ASP A 24 7.78 -1.16 -13.77
N LEU A 25 8.57 -1.60 -12.78
CA LEU A 25 9.14 -0.72 -11.75
C LEU A 25 10.26 0.18 -12.26
N SER A 26 10.89 -0.17 -13.38
CA SER A 26 11.96 0.64 -13.98
C SER A 26 11.44 1.91 -14.68
N SER A 27 10.17 1.94 -15.09
CA SER A 27 9.58 3.06 -15.84
C SER A 27 8.49 3.77 -15.02
N GLN A 28 8.67 5.07 -14.85
CA GLN A 28 7.72 5.91 -14.11
C GLN A 28 6.33 5.93 -14.76
N ASP A 29 6.26 5.98 -16.10
CA ASP A 29 5.00 6.00 -16.85
C ASP A 29 4.18 4.73 -16.60
N LYS A 30 4.86 3.57 -16.55
CA LYS A 30 4.20 2.29 -16.26
C LYS A 30 3.69 2.24 -14.83
N ILE A 31 4.47 2.73 -13.86
CA ILE A 31 4.04 2.83 -12.47
C ILE A 31 2.79 3.69 -12.36
N GLN A 32 2.80 4.88 -12.96
CA GLN A 32 1.67 5.80 -12.95
C GLN A 32 0.42 5.17 -13.58
N LYS A 33 0.58 4.48 -14.71
CA LYS A 33 -0.52 3.76 -15.37
C LYS A 33 -1.07 2.61 -14.53
N LEU A 34 -0.22 1.91 -13.77
CA LEU A 34 -0.62 0.80 -12.91
C LEU A 34 -1.26 1.26 -11.61
N LEU A 35 -0.90 2.45 -11.11
CA LEU A 35 -1.55 3.09 -9.96
C LEU A 35 -2.91 3.68 -10.35
N ASN A 36 -2.97 4.40 -11.47
CA ASN A 36 -4.17 5.08 -11.93
C ASN A 36 -4.90 4.26 -12.99
N GLN A 37 -5.32 3.04 -12.63
CA GLN A 37 -6.10 2.20 -13.54
C GLN A 37 -7.53 2.72 -13.65
N PRO A 38 -8.17 2.60 -14.83
CA PRO A 38 -9.60 2.83 -14.94
C PRO A 38 -10.36 1.82 -14.07
N LEU A 39 -11.55 2.24 -13.60
CA LEU A 39 -12.44 1.37 -12.82
C LEU A 39 -12.82 0.15 -13.65
N ASP A 40 -12.57 -1.04 -13.11
CA ASP A 40 -12.82 -2.32 -13.77
C ASP A 40 -13.56 -3.26 -12.81
N GLU A 41 -14.81 -3.55 -13.13
CA GLU A 41 -15.72 -4.37 -12.32
C GLU A 41 -15.25 -5.82 -12.18
N THR A 42 -14.41 -6.32 -13.10
CA THR A 42 -13.93 -7.70 -13.07
C THR A 42 -12.78 -7.92 -12.07
N LYS A 43 -12.15 -6.83 -11.62
CA LYS A 43 -11.02 -6.86 -10.71
C LYS A 43 -11.45 -6.56 -9.28
N ALA A 44 -10.76 -7.19 -8.32
CA ALA A 44 -10.93 -6.84 -6.91
C ALA A 44 -10.61 -5.36 -6.66
N GLY A 45 -11.41 -4.71 -5.81
CA GLY A 45 -11.24 -3.29 -5.47
C GLY A 45 -11.37 -2.35 -6.67
N LEU A 46 -12.14 -2.75 -7.70
CA LEU A 46 -12.32 -2.00 -8.96
C LEU A 46 -11.00 -1.62 -9.65
N GLY A 47 -9.94 -2.40 -9.40
CA GLY A 47 -8.60 -2.15 -9.94
C GLY A 47 -7.78 -1.06 -9.23
N GLN A 48 -8.33 -0.38 -8.22
CA GLN A 48 -7.70 0.80 -7.59
C GLN A 48 -6.61 0.41 -6.57
N HIS A 49 -6.83 -0.64 -5.79
CA HIS A 49 -5.90 -1.01 -4.72
C HIS A 49 -4.90 -2.08 -5.21
N TYR A 50 -3.95 -1.67 -6.04
CA TYR A 50 -2.99 -2.58 -6.68
C TYR A 50 -1.57 -2.49 -6.07
N CYS A 51 -0.98 -3.64 -5.75
CA CYS A 51 0.43 -3.75 -5.38
C CYS A 51 1.26 -4.21 -6.58
N ILE A 52 2.13 -3.32 -7.08
CA ILE A 52 2.98 -3.57 -8.27
C ILE A 52 3.98 -4.70 -7.98
N HIS A 53 4.70 -4.65 -6.85
CA HIS A 53 5.70 -5.66 -6.48
C HIS A 53 5.15 -7.09 -6.48
N CYS A 54 3.94 -7.29 -5.95
CA CYS A 54 3.32 -8.59 -5.83
C CYS A 54 2.39 -8.94 -7.00
N ALA A 55 2.16 -7.99 -7.92
CA ALA A 55 1.18 -8.06 -8.99
C ALA A 55 -0.20 -8.54 -8.50
N LYS A 56 -0.69 -7.96 -7.40
CA LYS A 56 -1.92 -8.39 -6.72
C LYS A 56 -2.88 -7.21 -6.51
N TYR A 57 -4.15 -7.42 -6.83
CA TYR A 57 -5.24 -6.53 -6.46
C TYR A 57 -5.75 -6.86 -5.06
N CYS A 58 -5.91 -5.81 -4.26
CA CYS A 58 -6.54 -5.83 -2.94
C CYS A 58 -7.98 -5.32 -3.07
N GLU A 59 -8.85 -5.73 -2.16
CA GLU A 59 -10.26 -5.31 -2.15
C GLU A 59 -10.44 -3.88 -1.66
N THR A 60 -9.68 -3.47 -0.63
CA THR A 60 -9.78 -2.16 0.02
C THR A 60 -8.39 -1.57 0.25
N ALA A 61 -8.34 -0.27 0.50
CA ALA A 61 -7.11 0.43 0.85
C ALA A 61 -6.47 -0.10 2.16
N MET A 62 -7.30 -0.52 3.13
CA MET A 62 -6.82 -1.17 4.37
C MET A 62 -6.14 -2.51 4.09
N ALA A 63 -6.71 -3.32 3.18
CA ALA A 63 -6.09 -4.57 2.74
C ALA A 63 -4.73 -4.32 2.05
N LEU A 64 -4.58 -3.22 1.33
CA LEU A 64 -3.29 -2.82 0.74
C LEU A 64 -2.29 -2.39 1.84
N LYS A 65 -2.72 -1.54 2.79
CA LYS A 65 -1.89 -1.09 3.93
C LYS A 65 -1.36 -2.25 4.76
N THR A 66 -2.21 -3.24 5.05
CA THR A 66 -1.80 -4.45 5.78
C THR A 66 -0.90 -5.33 4.93
N HIS A 67 -1.21 -5.52 3.63
CA HIS A 67 -0.39 -6.28 2.69
C HIS A 67 1.07 -5.80 2.65
N LEU A 68 1.29 -4.49 2.55
CA LEU A 68 2.64 -3.89 2.49
C LEU A 68 3.49 -4.22 3.73
N LYS A 69 2.86 -4.39 4.91
CA LYS A 69 3.56 -4.73 6.16
C LYS A 69 3.90 -6.22 6.27
N THR A 70 3.23 -7.10 5.50
CA THR A 70 3.39 -8.55 5.61
C THR A 70 4.76 -9.07 5.16
N LYS A 71 5.14 -10.24 5.68
CA LYS A 71 6.38 -10.94 5.27
C LYS A 71 6.38 -11.33 3.79
N VAL A 72 5.20 -11.57 3.19
CA VAL A 72 5.08 -11.94 1.78
C VAL A 72 5.55 -10.80 0.88
N HIS A 73 5.08 -9.57 1.16
CA HIS A 73 5.50 -8.39 0.42
C HIS A 73 7.00 -8.13 0.60
N LYS A 74 7.48 -8.12 1.86
CA LYS A 74 8.91 -7.91 2.17
C LYS A 74 9.82 -8.94 1.50
N ARG A 75 9.37 -10.19 1.37
CA ARG A 75 10.10 -11.21 0.62
C ARG A 75 10.19 -10.87 -0.87
N ARG A 76 9.08 -10.44 -1.48
CA ARG A 76 9.04 -10.08 -2.90
C ARG A 76 9.92 -8.87 -3.22
N VAL A 77 9.90 -7.84 -2.37
CA VAL A 77 10.80 -6.68 -2.52
C VAL A 77 12.26 -7.13 -2.48
N LYS A 78 12.65 -8.03 -1.57
CA LYS A 78 14.01 -8.59 -1.53
C LYS A 78 14.36 -9.37 -2.80
N GLU A 79 13.43 -10.18 -3.34
CA GLU A 79 13.62 -10.91 -4.61
C GLU A 79 13.85 -9.96 -5.80
N LEU A 80 13.23 -8.77 -5.80
CA LEU A 80 13.31 -7.79 -6.89
C LEU A 80 14.51 -6.83 -6.80
N LYS A 81 15.33 -6.89 -5.74
CA LYS A 81 16.52 -6.02 -5.60
C LYS A 81 17.67 -6.40 -6.55
N GLY A 82 17.76 -7.68 -6.92
CA GLY A 82 18.82 -8.17 -7.79
C GLY A 82 18.58 -7.87 -9.26
N VAL A 83 19.59 -8.19 -10.09
CA VAL A 83 19.43 -8.27 -11.54
C VAL A 83 18.42 -9.40 -11.85
N PRO A 84 17.36 -9.12 -12.64
CA PRO A 84 16.41 -10.16 -13.01
C PRO A 84 17.08 -11.25 -13.85
N TYR A 85 16.75 -12.51 -13.56
CA TYR A 85 17.30 -13.65 -14.30
C TYR A 85 16.60 -13.78 -15.65
N THR A 86 17.24 -13.29 -16.72
CA THR A 86 16.76 -13.38 -18.10
C THR A 86 17.43 -14.54 -18.83
N GLN A 87 16.91 -14.89 -20.02
CA GLN A 87 17.53 -15.91 -20.89
C GLN A 87 19.01 -15.61 -21.21
N GLU A 88 19.40 -14.34 -21.22
CA GLU A 88 20.79 -13.93 -21.47
C GLU A 88 21.73 -14.44 -20.38
N VAL A 89 21.27 -14.48 -19.13
CA VAL A 89 22.03 -15.03 -17.99
C VAL A 89 22.25 -16.54 -18.17
N ALA A 90 21.20 -17.26 -18.57
CA ALA A 90 21.29 -18.70 -18.83
C ALA A 90 22.25 -19.03 -19.99
N ASN A 91 22.16 -18.27 -21.09
CA ASN A 91 23.03 -18.45 -22.25
C ASN A 91 24.49 -18.14 -21.90
N ALA A 92 24.75 -17.04 -21.19
CA ALA A 92 26.10 -16.65 -20.79
C ALA A 92 26.73 -17.69 -19.85
N ALA A 93 25.95 -18.28 -18.94
CA ALA A 93 26.40 -19.38 -18.08
C ALA A 93 26.79 -20.64 -18.89
N ALA A 94 26.16 -20.85 -20.05
CA ALA A 94 26.53 -21.92 -21.00
C ALA A 94 27.67 -21.51 -21.96
N GLY A 95 28.28 -20.32 -21.80
CA GLY A 95 29.35 -19.82 -22.67
C GLY A 95 28.88 -19.17 -23.97
N VAL A 96 27.57 -18.91 -24.12
CA VAL A 96 26.98 -18.30 -25.32
C VAL A 96 26.61 -16.85 -25.07
N ASN A 97 26.97 -15.94 -25.99
CA ASN A 97 26.60 -14.51 -25.94
C ASN A 97 27.02 -13.76 -24.66
N LEU A 98 28.22 -14.04 -24.14
CA LEU A 98 28.74 -13.43 -22.93
C LEU A 98 28.78 -11.89 -22.99
N ASN A 99 29.25 -11.32 -24.10
CA ASN A 99 29.34 -9.86 -24.27
C ASN A 99 27.98 -9.17 -24.11
N LYS A 100 26.91 -9.80 -24.62
CA LYS A 100 25.54 -9.27 -24.49
C LYS A 100 25.11 -9.22 -23.04
N PHE A 101 25.40 -10.28 -22.28
CA PHE A 101 25.12 -10.35 -20.85
C PHE A 101 25.90 -9.29 -20.06
N LEU A 102 27.20 -9.10 -20.33
CA LEU A 102 28.01 -8.07 -19.67
C LEU A 102 27.44 -6.67 -19.91
N ASN A 103 27.16 -6.33 -21.16
CA ASN A 103 26.57 -5.04 -21.52
C ASN A 103 25.23 -4.81 -20.78
N ARG A 104 24.39 -5.85 -20.68
CA ARG A 104 23.12 -5.77 -19.95
C ARG A 104 23.32 -5.54 -18.46
N VAL A 105 24.26 -6.26 -17.84
CA VAL A 105 24.56 -6.10 -16.40
C VAL A 105 25.11 -4.70 -16.11
N GLU A 106 25.98 -4.17 -16.97
CA GLU A 106 26.50 -2.81 -16.86
C GLU A 106 25.39 -1.77 -16.98
N GLN A 107 24.50 -1.91 -17.96
CA GLN A 107 23.33 -1.04 -18.10
C GLN A 107 22.45 -1.05 -16.85
N ILE A 108 22.20 -2.22 -16.25
CA ILE A 108 21.39 -2.31 -15.01
C ILE A 108 22.09 -1.61 -13.86
N LYS A 109 23.38 -1.83 -13.67
CA LYS A 109 24.13 -1.20 -12.57
C LYS A 109 24.18 0.32 -12.70
N ASN A 110 24.37 0.83 -13.92
CA ASN A 110 24.64 2.25 -14.13
C ASN A 110 23.38 3.10 -14.29
N SER A 111 22.32 2.56 -14.91
CA SER A 111 21.13 3.35 -15.29
C SER A 111 19.84 2.80 -14.68
N VAL A 112 19.46 1.57 -15.04
CA VAL A 112 18.12 1.03 -14.73
C VAL A 112 17.93 0.78 -13.24
N GLY A 113 18.96 0.27 -12.54
CA GLY A 113 18.93 -0.02 -11.11
C GLY A 113 18.66 1.24 -10.27
N PRO A 114 19.50 2.28 -10.38
CA PRO A 114 19.27 3.55 -9.68
C PRO A 114 17.90 4.17 -9.99
N SER A 115 17.46 4.16 -11.25
CA SER A 115 16.13 4.65 -11.62
C SER A 115 15.01 3.86 -10.95
N LYS A 116 15.08 2.53 -10.96
CA LYS A 116 14.12 1.66 -10.28
C LYS A 116 14.07 1.91 -8.78
N ASP A 117 15.23 2.01 -8.13
CA ASP A 117 15.30 2.21 -6.67
C ASP A 117 14.69 3.57 -6.29
N ASN A 118 14.96 4.62 -7.06
CA ASN A 118 14.31 5.92 -6.90
C ASN A 118 12.80 5.83 -7.06
N ASN A 119 12.32 5.14 -8.10
CA ASN A 119 10.90 4.94 -8.33
C ASN A 119 10.22 4.16 -7.20
N GLU A 120 10.88 3.15 -6.64
CA GLU A 120 10.39 2.38 -5.49
C GLU A 120 10.25 3.25 -4.24
N VAL A 121 11.20 4.15 -3.99
CA VAL A 121 11.12 5.12 -2.88
C VAL A 121 9.93 6.05 -3.07
N LEU A 122 9.80 6.66 -4.26
CA LEU A 122 8.68 7.55 -4.59
C LEU A 122 7.33 6.83 -4.46
N LEU A 123 7.24 5.60 -4.96
CA LEU A 123 6.06 4.75 -4.86
C LEU A 123 5.69 4.49 -3.40
N LYS A 124 6.67 4.15 -2.58
CA LYS A 124 6.48 3.87 -1.16
C LYS A 124 6.03 5.12 -0.41
N ASP A 125 6.60 6.28 -0.69
CA ASP A 125 6.21 7.54 -0.05
C ASP A 125 4.80 7.98 -0.46
N HIS A 126 4.43 7.82 -1.74
CA HIS A 126 3.06 8.03 -2.22
C HIS A 126 2.06 7.10 -1.52
N LEU A 127 2.37 5.81 -1.41
CA LEU A 127 1.51 4.83 -0.72
C LEU A 127 1.41 5.14 0.78
N ASP A 128 2.49 5.56 1.43
CA ASP A 128 2.46 5.96 2.83
C ASP A 128 1.57 7.21 3.01
N VAL A 129 1.66 8.21 2.12
CA VAL A 129 0.81 9.40 2.17
C VAL A 129 -0.67 9.05 1.96
N THR A 130 -0.99 8.32 0.90
CA THR A 130 -2.38 7.96 0.55
C THR A 130 -3.05 7.06 1.59
N LEU A 131 -2.28 6.23 2.30
CA LEU A 131 -2.81 5.27 3.27
C LEU A 131 -2.76 5.74 4.72
N LYS A 132 -2.26 6.96 5.03
CA LYS A 132 -2.08 7.48 6.40
C LYS A 132 -3.38 7.45 7.21
N ASP A 133 -4.40 8.15 6.73
CA ASP A 133 -5.60 8.50 7.51
C ASP A 133 -6.73 7.45 7.46
N ILE A 134 -6.46 6.33 6.80
CA ILE A 134 -7.45 5.26 6.65
C ILE A 134 -7.60 4.55 8.01
N LYS A 135 -8.73 4.80 8.67
CA LYS A 135 -9.13 4.20 9.94
C LYS A 135 -9.41 2.70 9.75
N SER A 136 -8.99 1.88 10.72
CA SER A 136 -9.12 0.41 10.67
C SER A 136 -10.52 -0.12 10.92
N THR A 137 -11.36 0.71 11.53
CA THR A 137 -12.66 0.33 12.06
C THR A 137 -13.59 1.45 11.67
N GLU A 138 -14.32 1.27 10.57
CA GLU A 138 -15.62 1.93 10.46
C GLU A 138 -16.44 1.41 11.64
N PRO A 139 -17.11 2.29 12.41
CA PRO A 139 -17.97 1.82 13.48
C PRO A 139 -18.99 0.87 12.87
N ALA A 140 -19.16 -0.28 13.52
CA ALA A 140 -20.02 -1.34 13.01
C ALA A 140 -21.48 -0.87 12.78
N LEU A 141 -21.86 0.26 13.38
CA LEU A 141 -23.21 0.78 13.45
C LEU A 141 -23.20 2.33 13.33
N PRO A 142 -24.05 2.95 12.49
CA PRO A 142 -24.07 4.40 12.23
C PRO A 142 -24.25 5.31 13.45
N TRP A 143 -24.76 4.79 14.57
CA TRP A 143 -24.95 5.57 15.81
C TRP A 143 -23.75 5.52 16.76
N ALA A 144 -22.74 4.69 16.47
CA ALA A 144 -21.54 4.59 17.30
C ALA A 144 -20.49 5.66 16.97
N ASP A 145 -20.75 6.52 15.97
CA ASP A 145 -19.89 7.65 15.57
C ASP A 145 -19.90 8.84 16.56
N GLY A 146 -20.90 8.95 17.44
CA GLY A 146 -21.25 10.18 18.16
C GLY A 146 -20.64 10.44 19.54
N GLN A 147 -19.52 9.85 19.94
CA GLN A 147 -18.95 10.06 21.29
C GLN A 147 -17.46 10.43 21.32
N GLN A 148 -16.95 11.24 20.38
CA GLN A 148 -15.57 11.74 20.46
C GLN A 148 -15.39 13.17 19.90
N GLU A 149 -16.23 14.16 20.27
CA GLU A 149 -15.94 15.58 19.97
C GLU A 149 -16.29 16.60 21.08
N THR A 150 -16.74 16.21 22.29
CA THR A 150 -17.24 17.19 23.30
C THR A 150 -16.52 17.18 24.66
N ASN A 151 -15.20 17.01 24.72
CA ASN A 151 -14.48 16.97 26.02
C ASN A 151 -13.30 17.95 26.16
N GLU A 152 -13.22 19.04 25.39
CA GLU A 152 -12.19 20.08 25.61
C GLU A 152 -12.73 21.48 26.00
N ASN A 153 -14.03 21.76 25.90
CA ASN A 153 -14.55 23.13 26.11
C ASN A 153 -15.38 23.39 27.39
N ASN A 154 -15.46 22.46 28.34
CA ASN A 154 -16.29 22.62 29.56
C ASN A 154 -15.49 22.78 30.86
N ALA A 155 -14.20 23.08 30.80
CA ALA A 155 -13.36 23.27 32.01
C ALA A 155 -13.32 24.73 32.52
N GLU A 156 -13.88 25.71 31.80
CA GLU A 156 -13.81 27.14 32.16
C GLU A 156 -15.19 27.81 32.17
N ASN A 157 -16.09 27.36 33.05
CA ASN A 157 -17.07 28.26 33.69
C ASN A 157 -17.96 27.50 34.65
N ASN A 158 -17.58 27.48 35.92
CA ASN A 158 -18.54 27.44 37.03
C ASN A 158 -17.84 28.01 38.27
N GLN A 159 -17.63 29.33 38.25
CA GLN A 159 -17.48 30.10 39.47
C GLN A 159 -18.88 30.39 40.02
N THR A 160 -19.22 29.69 41.09
CA THR A 160 -20.35 30.00 41.98
C THR A 160 -20.20 31.41 42.55
N PRO A 161 -21.32 32.12 42.75
CA PRO A 161 -21.49 32.72 44.06
C PRO A 161 -22.90 32.56 44.65
N GLN A 162 -22.89 32.05 45.89
CA GLN A 162 -23.50 32.61 47.10
C GLN A 162 -25.03 32.81 47.13
N VAL A 163 -25.61 32.10 48.11
CA VAL A 163 -26.99 32.12 48.57
C VAL A 163 -27.20 33.34 49.46
N GLU A 164 -28.21 34.16 49.17
CA GLU A 164 -28.75 35.13 50.14
C GLU A 164 -30.28 35.01 50.20
N ASN A 165 -30.76 34.52 51.34
CA ASN A 165 -32.17 34.44 51.70
C ASN A 165 -32.64 35.83 52.15
N ALA A 166 -33.71 36.35 51.55
CA ALA A 166 -34.45 37.50 52.07
C ALA A 166 -35.88 37.07 52.44
N THR A 167 -36.12 36.92 53.75
CA THR A 167 -37.44 36.79 54.34
C THR A 167 -38.01 38.18 54.67
N ASN A 168 -39.34 38.27 54.52
CA ASN A 168 -40.29 39.19 55.16
C ASN A 168 -40.39 40.64 54.65
N GLY A 169 -41.60 40.98 54.19
CA GLY A 169 -42.02 42.33 53.87
C GLY A 169 -43.53 42.46 53.61
N THR A 170 -44.31 42.44 54.70
CA THR A 170 -45.63 43.07 54.88
C THR A 170 -45.90 44.28 53.97
N PHE A 171 -47.12 44.42 53.41
CA PHE A 171 -47.96 45.63 53.56
C PHE A 171 -49.35 45.50 52.89
N MET A 172 -50.39 45.89 53.62
CA MET A 172 -51.79 46.07 53.23
C MET A 172 -51.99 47.34 52.40
N GLY A 173 -53.04 47.38 51.57
CA GLY A 173 -53.52 48.59 50.91
C GLY A 173 -54.41 48.27 49.74
#